data_AF-A0A2M7N4J6-F1
#
_entry.id   AF-A0A2M7N4J6-F1
#
_cell.length_a   1.000
_cell.length_b   1.000
_cell.length_c   1.000
_cell.angle_alpha   90.00
_cell.angle_beta   90.00
_cell.angle_gamma   90.00
#
_symmetry.space_group_name_H-M   'P 1'
#
loop_
_entity.id
_entity.type
_entity.pdbx_description
1 polymer ?
#
loop_
_entity_poly.entity_id
_entity_poly.type
_entity_poly.pdbx_seq_one_letter_code
_entity_poly.pdbx_strand_id
1 'polypeptide(L)'
;MKTTITVFTIFCSLLLISKVNAQSPTIKWWYDVNDASFGQSAAGDIDGDGKLEIVFGCYRNDSSVYALNAEDRSLLWKYNTHSSGAEGCNDVAPII
;
A
#
# COMPACT_ATOMS: atom_id res chain seq x y z
N MET A 1 -5.91 26.23 -47.91
CA MET A 1 -5.57 26.58 -46.50
C MET A 1 -6.26 25.69 -45.47
N LYS A 2 -7.57 25.39 -45.60
CA LYS A 2 -8.29 24.49 -44.67
C LYS A 2 -7.75 23.05 -44.66
N THR A 3 -7.42 22.51 -45.82
CA THR A 3 -6.91 21.13 -45.99
C THR A 3 -5.55 20.89 -45.33
N THR A 4 -4.65 21.88 -45.39
CA THR A 4 -3.30 21.79 -44.80
C THR A 4 -3.34 21.78 -43.27
N ILE A 5 -4.28 22.53 -42.67
CA ILE A 5 -4.49 22.56 -41.21
C ILE A 5 -5.03 21.21 -40.74
N THR A 6 -6.01 20.62 -41.45
CA THR A 6 -6.58 19.30 -41.11
C THR A 6 -5.55 18.16 -41.19
N VAL A 7 -4.67 18.19 -42.18
CA VAL A 7 -3.59 17.17 -42.30
C VAL A 7 -2.58 17.29 -41.16
N PHE A 8 -2.24 18.53 -40.77
CA PHE A 8 -1.32 18.77 -39.67
C PHE A 8 -1.90 18.33 -38.31
N THR A 9 -3.19 18.58 -38.05
CA THR A 9 -3.84 18.09 -36.81
C THR A 9 -3.95 16.57 -36.76
N ILE A 10 -4.23 15.89 -37.88
CA ILE A 10 -4.26 14.41 -37.93
C ILE A 10 -2.86 13.83 -37.68
N PHE A 11 -1.83 14.44 -38.24
CA PHE A 11 -0.45 14.01 -38.03
C PHE A 11 0.01 14.23 -36.58
N CYS A 12 -0.36 15.35 -35.97
CA CYS A 12 -0.02 15.66 -34.58
C CYS A 12 -0.74 14.73 -33.58
N SER A 13 -2.00 14.32 -33.86
CA SER A 13 -2.74 13.38 -33.02
C SER A 13 -2.27 11.93 -33.15
N LEU A 14 -1.74 11.53 -34.31
CA LEU A 14 -1.11 10.22 -34.51
C LEU A 14 0.24 10.08 -33.76
N LEU A 15 0.94 11.19 -33.52
CA LEU A 15 2.22 11.22 -32.78
C LEU A 15 2.07 11.21 -31.25
N LEU A 16 0.85 11.39 -30.72
CA LEU A 16 0.58 11.48 -29.27
C LEU A 16 0.06 10.17 -28.65
N ILE A 17 0.13 9.05 -29.39
CA ILE A 17 -0.30 7.74 -28.87
C ILE A 17 0.83 7.14 -28.03
N SER A 18 0.92 7.52 -26.76
CA SER A 18 1.75 6.80 -25.78
C SER A 18 1.03 5.51 -25.38
N LYS A 19 1.62 4.35 -25.72
CA LYS A 19 1.19 3.07 -25.13
C LYS A 19 1.57 3.07 -23.66
N VAL A 20 0.60 3.21 -22.78
CA VAL A 20 0.78 2.95 -21.34
C VAL A 20 0.61 1.45 -21.14
N ASN A 21 1.70 0.74 -20.86
CA ASN A 21 1.60 -0.64 -20.39
C ASN A 21 1.29 -0.60 -18.90
N ALA A 22 0.19 -1.24 -18.50
CA ALA A 22 -0.03 -1.52 -17.09
C ALA A 22 1.10 -2.43 -16.57
N GLN A 23 1.58 -2.18 -15.36
CA GLN A 23 2.45 -3.13 -14.70
C GLN A 23 1.64 -4.39 -14.36
N SER A 24 2.23 -5.57 -14.59
CA SER A 24 1.69 -6.82 -14.06
C SER A 24 2.19 -6.96 -12.62
N PRO A 25 1.32 -6.82 -11.60
CA PRO A 25 1.75 -6.92 -10.22
C PRO A 25 2.21 -8.35 -9.91
N THR A 26 3.30 -8.48 -9.15
CA THR A 26 3.75 -9.73 -8.56
C THR A 26 3.76 -9.61 -7.04
N ILE A 27 3.50 -10.71 -6.35
CA ILE A 27 3.62 -10.76 -4.89
C ILE A 27 5.11 -10.71 -4.55
N LYS A 28 5.57 -9.63 -3.90
CA LYS A 28 6.93 -9.56 -3.36
C LYS A 28 7.09 -10.47 -2.14
N TRP A 29 6.07 -10.45 -1.27
CA TRP A 29 6.02 -11.26 -0.06
C TRP A 29 4.64 -11.28 0.60
N TRP A 30 4.50 -12.15 1.60
CA TRP A 30 3.36 -12.27 2.51
C TRP A 30 3.87 -12.35 3.95
N TYR A 31 3.00 -12.05 4.91
CA TYR A 31 3.27 -12.13 6.34
C TYR A 31 2.03 -12.71 7.03
N ASP A 32 2.23 -13.71 7.88
CA ASP A 32 1.13 -14.38 8.58
C ASP A 32 0.69 -13.62 9.82
N VAL A 33 -0.62 -13.51 9.97
CA VAL A 33 -1.30 -12.91 11.12
C VAL A 33 -2.34 -13.87 11.68
N ASN A 34 -2.76 -13.65 12.92
CA ASN A 34 -3.62 -14.60 13.63
C ASN A 34 -5.11 -14.38 13.37
N ASP A 35 -5.48 -13.30 12.70
CA ASP A 35 -6.85 -13.00 12.30
C ASP A 35 -6.84 -11.99 11.13
N ALA A 36 -8.01 -11.68 10.57
CA ALA A 36 -8.11 -10.83 9.40
C ALA A 36 -7.58 -9.41 9.64
N SER A 37 -6.97 -8.85 8.60
CA SER A 37 -6.60 -7.44 8.48
C SER A 37 -7.46 -6.80 7.40
N PHE A 38 -8.57 -6.16 7.79
CA PHE A 38 -9.47 -5.45 6.85
C PHE A 38 -9.24 -3.94 6.79
N GLY A 39 -8.40 -3.39 7.68
CA GLY A 39 -8.10 -1.97 7.77
C GLY A 39 -7.14 -1.48 6.67
N GLN A 40 -6.93 -0.16 6.63
CA GLN A 40 -5.90 0.45 5.79
C GLN A 40 -4.51 0.25 6.40
N SER A 41 -3.49 0.18 5.54
CA SER A 41 -2.08 0.26 5.94
C SER A 41 -1.52 1.66 5.70
N ALA A 42 -0.48 2.01 6.43
CA ALA A 42 0.34 3.19 6.19
C ALA A 42 1.80 2.77 6.01
N ALA A 43 2.56 3.59 5.28
CA ALA A 43 3.98 3.35 5.04
C ALA A 43 4.81 4.60 5.30
N GLY A 44 5.92 4.45 6.00
CA GLY A 44 6.80 5.54 6.40
C GLY A 44 8.11 5.01 6.99
N ASP A 45 9.17 5.80 6.92
CA ASP A 45 10.45 5.53 7.58
C ASP A 45 10.31 5.92 9.06
N ILE A 46 10.02 4.94 9.91
CA ILE A 46 9.71 5.15 11.34
C ILE A 46 10.88 4.77 12.25
N ASP A 47 11.90 4.09 11.74
CA ASP A 47 13.12 3.77 12.47
C ASP A 47 14.36 4.58 12.04
N GLY A 48 14.27 5.34 10.94
CA GLY A 48 15.28 6.29 10.48
C GLY A 48 16.40 5.67 9.65
N ASP A 49 16.23 4.45 9.14
CA ASP A 49 17.24 3.76 8.33
C ASP A 49 17.21 4.14 6.83
N GLY A 50 16.23 4.96 6.42
CA GLY A 50 16.02 5.40 5.04
C GLY A 50 15.23 4.43 4.17
N LYS A 51 14.70 3.33 4.73
CA LYS A 51 13.73 2.43 4.11
C LYS A 51 12.34 2.69 4.71
N LEU A 52 11.33 2.02 4.16
CA LEU A 52 9.95 2.19 4.60
C LEU A 52 9.54 1.00 5.44
N GLU A 53 8.79 1.29 6.49
CA GLU A 53 8.04 0.29 7.24
C GLU A 53 6.57 0.34 6.81
N ILE A 54 5.86 -0.77 7.03
CA ILE A 54 4.42 -0.86 6.81
C ILE A 54 3.74 -1.10 8.15
N VAL A 55 2.79 -0.23 8.49
CA VAL A 55 1.97 -0.35 9.70
C VAL A 55 0.53 -0.66 9.35
N PHE A 56 -0.04 -1.67 10.02
CA PHE A 56 -1.41 -2.15 9.77
C PHE A 56 -2.00 -2.85 11.00
N GLY A 57 -3.34 -2.91 11.08
CA GLY A 57 -4.08 -3.49 12.20
C GLY A 57 -4.80 -4.78 11.84
N CYS A 58 -4.84 -5.72 12.78
CA CYS A 58 -5.61 -6.96 12.71
C CYS A 58 -6.80 -6.94 13.67
N TYR A 59 -7.81 -7.73 13.34
CA TYR A 59 -9.11 -7.76 14.02
C TYR A 59 -9.16 -8.85 15.10
N ARG A 60 -10.21 -8.82 15.92
CA ARG A 60 -10.71 -9.94 16.73
C ARG A 60 -9.62 -10.65 17.54
N ASN A 61 -9.26 -11.89 17.18
CA ASN A 61 -8.38 -12.71 18.01
C ASN A 61 -6.93 -12.23 18.00
N ASP A 62 -6.48 -11.52 16.96
CA ASP A 62 -5.13 -10.94 16.95
C ASP A 62 -5.11 -9.59 17.68
N SER A 63 -6.13 -8.75 17.45
CA SER A 63 -6.28 -7.43 18.08
C SER A 63 -5.04 -6.52 17.96
N SER A 64 -4.11 -6.81 17.06
CA SER A 64 -2.77 -6.22 17.11
C SER A 64 -2.52 -5.26 15.97
N VAL A 65 -1.78 -4.19 16.26
CA VAL A 65 -1.11 -3.34 15.27
C VAL A 65 0.31 -3.87 15.08
N TYR A 66 0.71 -4.05 13.84
CA TYR A 66 2.03 -4.51 13.42
C TYR A 66 2.77 -3.37 12.73
N ALA A 67 4.09 -3.31 12.94
CA ALA A 67 5.02 -2.59 12.08
C ALA A 67 6.07 -3.56 11.54
N LEU A 68 6.18 -3.65 10.23
CA LEU A 68 7.13 -4.50 9.54
C LEU A 68 8.08 -3.68 8.67
N ASN A 69 9.35 -4.07 8.64
CA ASN A 69 10.33 -3.58 7.67
C ASN A 69 9.93 -4.06 6.26
N ALA A 70 9.67 -3.13 5.32
CA ALA A 70 9.10 -3.50 4.02
C ALA A 70 10.09 -4.23 3.10
N GLU A 71 11.39 -4.08 3.34
CA GLU A 71 12.46 -4.66 2.54
C GLU A 71 12.65 -6.16 2.80
N ASP A 72 12.40 -6.64 4.02
CA ASP A 72 12.69 -8.02 4.41
C ASP A 72 11.62 -8.72 5.25
N ARG A 73 10.55 -7.99 5.64
CA ARG A 73 9.39 -8.46 6.41
C ARG A 73 9.68 -8.73 7.88
N SER A 74 10.84 -8.32 8.38
CA SER A 74 11.14 -8.44 9.80
C SER A 74 10.18 -7.59 10.63
N LEU A 75 9.79 -8.11 11.80
CA LEU A 75 8.91 -7.42 12.72
C LEU A 75 9.71 -6.34 13.46
N LEU A 76 9.34 -5.08 13.27
CA LEU A 76 9.90 -3.98 14.04
C LEU A 76 9.23 -3.92 15.42
N TRP A 77 7.90 -3.86 15.46
CA TRP A 77 7.13 -3.95 16.70
C TRP A 77 5.71 -4.49 16.49
N LYS A 78 5.11 -4.96 17.58
CA LYS A 78 3.72 -5.42 17.66
C LYS A 78 3.08 -4.86 18.93
N TYR A 79 1.87 -4.33 18.81
CA TYR A 79 1.09 -3.84 19.95
C TYR A 79 -0.33 -4.40 19.92
N ASN A 80 -0.72 -5.11 20.99
CA ASN A 80 -2.09 -5.59 21.14
C ASN A 80 -2.96 -4.45 21.73
N THR A 81 -4.00 -4.05 20.99
CA THR A 81 -4.88 -2.94 21.35
C THR A 81 -6.09 -3.35 22.17
N HIS A 82 -6.34 -4.64 22.41
CA HIS A 82 -7.52 -5.06 23.16
C HIS A 82 -7.41 -4.77 24.66
N SER A 83 -8.56 -4.57 25.28
CA SER A 83 -8.69 -4.56 26.74
C SER A 83 -8.72 -6.00 27.26
N SER A 84 -8.36 -6.20 28.53
CA SER A 84 -8.47 -7.52 29.16
C SER A 84 -9.90 -8.07 29.04
N GLY A 85 -10.05 -9.26 28.46
CA GLY A 85 -11.34 -9.93 28.25
C GLY A 85 -12.16 -9.40 27.06
N ALA A 86 -11.57 -8.60 26.17
CA ALA A 86 -12.20 -8.09 24.96
C ALA A 86 -11.36 -8.40 23.71
N GLU A 87 -11.98 -8.22 22.55
CA GLU A 87 -11.34 -8.27 21.23
C GLU A 87 -11.20 -6.84 20.66
N GLY A 88 -10.17 -6.63 19.84
CA GLY A 88 -9.90 -5.37 19.16
C GLY A 88 -10.56 -5.29 17.77
N CYS A 89 -11.23 -4.17 17.49
CA CYS A 89 -11.75 -3.84 16.16
C CYS A 89 -10.93 -2.67 15.60
N ASN A 90 -9.78 -2.98 15.01
CA ASN A 90 -8.83 -1.99 14.50
C ASN A 90 -9.24 -1.49 13.11
N ASP A 91 -10.41 -0.85 13.02
CA ASP A 91 -11.03 -0.34 11.78
C ASP A 91 -10.39 0.95 11.23
N VAL A 92 -9.47 1.56 11.97
CA VAL A 92 -8.84 2.85 11.62
C VAL A 92 -7.43 2.68 11.04
N ALA A 93 -7.09 3.52 10.06
CA ALA A 93 -5.75 3.57 9.49
C ALA A 93 -4.74 4.08 10.53
N PRO A 94 -3.57 3.44 10.68
CA PRO A 94 -2.45 4.04 11.39
C PRO A 94 -2.06 5.35 10.69
N ILE A 95 -1.89 6.44 11.45
CA ILE A 95 -1.24 7.65 10.96
C ILE A 95 0.21 7.58 11.43
N ILE A 96 1.12 7.23 10.52
CA ILE A 96 2.57 7.28 10.74
C ILE A 96 3.16 8.38 9.86
#